data_AF-A0A9D7HE25-F1
#
_entry.id   AF-A0A9D7HE25-F1
#
_cell.length_a   1.000
_cell.length_b   1.000
_cell.length_c   1.000
_cell.angle_alpha   90.00
_cell.angle_beta   90.00
_cell.angle_gamma   90.00
#
_symmetry.space_group_name_H-M   'P 1'
#
loop_
_entity.id
_entity.type
_entity.pdbx_description
1 polymer ?
#
loop_
_entity_poly.entity_id
_entity_poly.type
_entity_poly.pdbx_seq_one_letter_code
_entity_poly.pdbx_strand_id
1 'polypeptide(L)'
;MENSTGYENTASGYQALQMNTTGWQNTAQGAWALNANSYGHSNTAHGTGALRGNIVGYNNTAIGSGALYINTTGWQNTALGASTLVNSTGSGNTAIGWGSMHLTTTGQYNTAIGMWALYNNNTGNNNTILGTGAGTNANGLSSCIAVGYNATATADYQAVIGTVANTNLTGGFGAWQDLSDARFKRQIQEDVPGLQFIARLRPVTYTLDAYGVDAFLGIAQRMDTLPDQEGRAHYRQRLNEVSTQRQTGFIAQEVEEAARSVGYDFCGVHHPISENDHYTLGYASFTVPIVKAIQELHATVQDQQNINEQLREELEVLRKELREMKTGR
;
A
#
# COMPACT_ATOMS: atom_id res chain seq x y z
N MET A 1 45.05 -19.97 12.28
CA MET A 1 44.78 -19.43 10.94
C MET A 1 45.77 -20.07 10.00
N GLU A 2 45.34 -20.76 8.95
CA GLU A 2 46.19 -21.03 7.78
C GLU A 2 45.77 -20.02 6.72
N ASN A 3 46.46 -18.88 6.65
CA ASN A 3 46.21 -17.83 5.67
C ASN A 3 47.39 -17.83 4.70
N SER A 4 47.23 -18.43 3.51
CA SER A 4 48.38 -18.69 2.63
C SER A 4 48.83 -17.48 1.81
N THR A 5 47.94 -16.53 1.44
CA THR A 5 48.32 -15.27 0.74
C THR A 5 47.38 -14.08 1.00
N GLY A 6 46.30 -14.22 1.77
CA GLY A 6 45.39 -13.12 2.09
C GLY A 6 46.03 -12.07 3.01
N TYR A 7 45.78 -10.78 2.78
CA TYR A 7 46.27 -9.68 3.62
C TYR A 7 45.11 -8.86 4.21
N GLU A 8 45.39 -8.08 5.26
CA GLU A 8 44.43 -7.18 5.93
C GLU A 8 43.16 -7.86 6.47
N ASN A 9 43.27 -9.15 6.83
CA ASN A 9 42.17 -9.87 7.45
C ASN A 9 42.24 -9.74 8.97
N THR A 10 41.10 -9.47 9.60
CA THR A 10 40.95 -9.51 11.07
C THR A 10 40.14 -10.75 11.43
N ALA A 11 40.69 -11.66 12.24
CA ALA A 11 39.99 -12.87 12.68
C ALA A 11 40.03 -13.02 14.20
N SER A 12 38.86 -13.20 14.83
CA SER A 12 38.74 -13.45 16.26
C SER A 12 37.62 -14.47 16.52
N GLY A 13 37.95 -15.60 17.15
CA GLY A 13 37.02 -16.70 17.41
C GLY A 13 37.53 -18.06 16.95
N TYR A 14 36.94 -19.14 17.48
CA TYR A 14 37.33 -20.51 17.16
C TYR A 14 37.13 -20.79 15.65
N GLN A 15 38.20 -21.15 14.93
CA GLN A 15 38.19 -21.46 13.49
C GLN A 15 37.66 -20.33 12.57
N ALA A 16 37.70 -19.07 13.02
CA ALA A 16 37.44 -17.92 12.15
C ALA A 16 38.52 -17.82 11.05
N LEU A 17 38.10 -17.61 9.79
CA LEU A 17 38.98 -17.53 8.61
C LEU A 17 39.98 -18.70 8.45
N GLN A 18 39.65 -19.89 8.95
CA GLN A 18 40.61 -21.00 8.98
C GLN A 18 41.03 -21.47 7.58
N MET A 19 40.10 -21.58 6.63
CA MET A 19 40.34 -22.04 5.26
C MET A 19 40.48 -20.86 4.28
N ASN A 20 40.89 -19.68 4.76
CA ASN A 20 41.09 -18.53 3.89
C ASN A 20 42.36 -18.66 3.05
N THR A 21 42.24 -18.88 1.74
CA THR A 21 43.41 -19.10 0.88
C THR A 21 43.98 -17.79 0.35
N THR A 22 43.20 -17.00 -0.41
CA THR A 22 43.66 -15.75 -1.05
C THR A 22 42.79 -14.52 -0.75
N GLY A 23 41.71 -14.66 0.02
CA GLY A 23 40.82 -13.54 0.35
C GLY A 23 41.50 -12.46 1.20
N TRP A 24 41.23 -11.19 0.91
CA TRP A 24 41.81 -10.03 1.59
C TRP A 24 40.74 -9.08 2.14
N GLN A 25 41.11 -8.22 3.10
CA GLN A 25 40.20 -7.25 3.74
C GLN A 25 38.92 -7.84 4.36
N ASN A 26 39.00 -9.06 4.86
CA ASN A 26 37.88 -9.69 5.53
C ASN A 26 37.94 -9.46 7.04
N THR A 27 36.81 -9.08 7.63
CA THR A 27 36.67 -9.02 9.09
C THR A 27 35.79 -10.17 9.55
N ALA A 28 36.34 -11.08 10.35
CA ALA A 28 35.66 -12.25 10.89
C ALA A 28 35.72 -12.27 12.42
N GLN A 29 34.58 -12.11 13.07
CA GLN A 29 34.48 -12.09 14.52
C GLN A 29 33.37 -13.06 14.96
N GLY A 30 33.73 -14.16 15.62
CA GLY A 30 32.83 -15.24 16.01
C GLY A 30 33.37 -16.62 15.63
N ALA A 31 32.90 -17.67 16.30
CA ALA A 31 33.30 -19.04 15.96
C ALA A 31 32.82 -19.39 14.54
N TRP A 32 33.70 -19.98 13.72
CA TRP A 32 33.45 -20.34 12.32
C TRP A 32 33.07 -19.19 11.36
N ALA A 33 33.24 -17.92 11.77
CA ALA A 33 33.01 -16.78 10.88
C ALA A 33 33.97 -16.84 9.67
N LEU A 34 33.43 -16.75 8.45
CA LEU A 34 34.19 -16.85 7.19
C LEU A 34 35.10 -18.09 7.08
N ASN A 35 34.72 -19.21 7.70
CA ASN A 35 35.58 -20.39 7.80
C ASN A 35 36.05 -20.93 6.44
N ALA A 36 35.20 -20.96 5.41
CA ALA A 36 35.46 -21.56 4.10
C ALA A 36 35.80 -20.55 2.97
N ASN A 37 36.19 -19.31 3.32
CA ASN A 37 36.42 -18.22 2.36
C ASN A 37 37.60 -18.47 1.41
N SER A 38 37.38 -18.96 0.19
CA SER A 38 38.50 -19.22 -0.73
C SER A 38 39.07 -17.94 -1.36
N TYR A 39 38.25 -17.21 -2.12
CA TYR A 39 38.68 -16.02 -2.90
C TYR A 39 37.97 -14.72 -2.49
N GLY A 40 36.92 -14.82 -1.67
CA GLY A 40 36.11 -13.67 -1.28
C GLY A 40 36.92 -12.59 -0.56
N HIS A 41 36.67 -11.33 -0.90
CA HIS A 41 37.34 -10.19 -0.29
C HIS A 41 36.34 -9.14 0.17
N SER A 42 36.80 -8.27 1.07
CA SER A 42 36.01 -7.14 1.57
C SER A 42 34.69 -7.57 2.22
N ASN A 43 34.67 -8.73 2.86
CA ASN A 43 33.50 -9.24 3.58
C ASN A 43 33.59 -8.91 5.08
N THR A 44 32.45 -8.54 5.66
CA THR A 44 32.33 -8.36 7.12
C THR A 44 31.43 -9.45 7.67
N ALA A 45 31.96 -10.28 8.55
CA ALA A 45 31.27 -11.36 9.24
C ALA A 45 31.40 -11.19 10.75
N HIS A 46 30.30 -10.88 11.42
CA HIS A 46 30.26 -10.74 12.87
C HIS A 46 29.13 -11.62 13.44
N GLY A 47 29.49 -12.69 14.13
CA GLY A 47 28.58 -13.70 14.67
C GLY A 47 29.05 -15.12 14.40
N THR A 48 28.60 -16.06 15.22
CA THR A 48 28.93 -17.49 15.04
C THR A 48 28.40 -18.01 13.70
N GLY A 49 29.29 -18.53 12.86
CA GLY A 49 28.96 -19.06 11.54
C GLY A 49 28.51 -18.01 10.51
N ALA A 50 28.69 -16.71 10.77
CA ALA A 50 28.41 -15.67 9.77
C ALA A 50 29.32 -15.86 8.54
N LEU A 51 28.75 -15.88 7.33
CA LEU A 51 29.47 -16.15 6.07
C LEU A 51 30.32 -17.43 6.07
N ARG A 52 29.95 -18.45 6.86
CA ARG A 52 30.76 -19.67 7.04
C ARG A 52 31.17 -20.32 5.71
N GLY A 53 30.23 -20.44 4.78
CA GLY A 53 30.37 -21.08 3.47
C GLY A 53 30.56 -20.11 2.30
N ASN A 54 31.14 -18.93 2.53
CA ASN A 54 31.46 -18.01 1.43
C ASN A 54 32.59 -18.58 0.57
N ILE A 55 32.44 -18.77 -0.75
CA ILE A 55 33.54 -19.33 -1.60
C ILE A 55 34.20 -18.24 -2.43
N VAL A 56 33.43 -17.55 -3.28
CA VAL A 56 33.91 -16.49 -4.21
C VAL A 56 33.25 -15.13 -3.92
N GLY A 57 32.17 -15.09 -3.14
CA GLY A 57 31.42 -13.87 -2.86
C GLY A 57 32.27 -12.75 -2.25
N TYR A 58 32.05 -11.52 -2.69
CA TYR A 58 32.75 -10.33 -2.23
C TYR A 58 31.77 -9.21 -1.86
N ASN A 59 32.24 -8.25 -1.06
CA ASN A 59 31.45 -7.11 -0.56
C ASN A 59 30.15 -7.51 0.15
N ASN A 60 30.15 -8.60 0.92
CA ASN A 60 29.01 -9.00 1.73
C ASN A 60 29.16 -8.53 3.18
N THR A 61 28.06 -8.06 3.78
CA THR A 61 27.99 -7.73 5.20
C THR A 61 27.03 -8.69 5.89
N ALA A 62 27.54 -9.47 6.83
CA ALA A 62 26.80 -10.46 7.61
C ALA A 62 27.02 -10.22 9.10
N ILE A 63 26.01 -9.72 9.79
CA ILE A 63 26.07 -9.42 11.22
C ILE A 63 24.93 -10.14 11.91
N GLY A 64 25.26 -11.19 12.65
CA GLY A 64 24.33 -12.09 13.34
C GLY A 64 24.77 -13.54 13.24
N SER A 65 24.35 -14.37 14.20
CA SER A 65 24.65 -15.81 14.18
C SER A 65 24.00 -16.46 12.95
N GLY A 66 24.80 -17.12 12.11
CA GLY A 66 24.35 -17.77 10.87
C GLY A 66 23.80 -16.81 9.81
N ALA A 67 24.09 -15.51 9.87
CA ALA A 67 23.80 -14.59 8.78
C ALA A 67 24.62 -14.96 7.54
N LEU A 68 24.00 -15.07 6.36
CA LEU A 68 24.66 -15.47 5.12
C LEU A 68 25.47 -16.77 5.24
N TYR A 69 24.95 -17.74 6.00
CA TYR A 69 25.66 -18.96 6.38
C TYR A 69 26.32 -19.69 5.20
N ILE A 70 25.66 -19.77 4.05
CA ILE A 70 26.19 -20.31 2.79
C ILE A 70 25.98 -19.27 1.67
N ASN A 71 27.08 -18.72 1.15
CA ASN A 71 27.06 -17.78 0.03
C ASN A 71 28.14 -18.15 -0.99
N THR A 72 27.83 -19.04 -1.94
CA THR A 72 28.87 -19.61 -2.82
C THR A 72 29.41 -18.57 -3.81
N THR A 73 28.52 -17.82 -4.49
CA THR A 73 28.88 -16.86 -5.55
C THR A 73 28.25 -15.47 -5.39
N GLY A 74 27.31 -15.28 -4.47
CA GLY A 74 26.59 -14.01 -4.31
C GLY A 74 27.51 -12.87 -3.87
N TRP A 75 27.27 -11.67 -4.38
CA TRP A 75 28.02 -10.46 -4.07
C TRP A 75 27.08 -9.32 -3.68
N GLN A 76 27.60 -8.36 -2.91
CA GLN A 76 26.84 -7.18 -2.45
C GLN A 76 25.55 -7.50 -1.69
N ASN A 77 25.56 -8.53 -0.84
CA ASN A 77 24.44 -8.81 0.04
C ASN A 77 24.65 -8.15 1.42
N THR A 78 23.58 -7.57 1.97
CA THR A 78 23.55 -7.06 3.34
C THR A 78 22.59 -7.90 4.17
N ALA A 79 23.10 -8.55 5.21
CA ALA A 79 22.36 -9.46 6.08
C ALA A 79 22.62 -9.07 7.54
N LEU A 80 21.65 -8.40 8.15
CA LEU A 80 21.72 -7.92 9.52
C LEU A 80 20.63 -8.58 10.37
N GLY A 81 21.03 -9.49 11.27
CA GLY A 81 20.14 -10.31 12.10
C GLY A 81 20.61 -11.76 12.14
N ALA A 82 20.22 -12.53 13.16
CA ALA A 82 20.56 -13.96 13.14
C ALA A 82 19.74 -14.70 12.08
N SER A 83 20.37 -15.67 11.42
CA SER A 83 19.78 -16.51 10.37
C SER A 83 19.14 -15.74 9.20
N THR A 84 19.64 -14.55 8.88
CA THR A 84 19.24 -13.78 7.68
C THR A 84 19.95 -14.29 6.44
N LEU A 85 19.21 -14.43 5.33
CA LEU A 85 19.76 -14.79 4.02
C LEU A 85 20.67 -16.02 4.06
N VAL A 86 20.23 -17.10 4.72
CA VAL A 86 21.08 -18.25 5.10
C VAL A 86 21.73 -18.92 3.90
N ASN A 87 21.06 -18.94 2.76
CA ASN A 87 21.60 -19.37 1.49
C ASN A 87 21.51 -18.22 0.50
N SER A 88 22.51 -18.03 -0.36
CA SER A 88 22.36 -17.20 -1.56
C SER A 88 23.42 -17.53 -2.61
N THR A 89 22.97 -17.67 -3.85
CA THR A 89 23.77 -17.44 -5.07
C THR A 89 23.40 -16.10 -5.73
N GLY A 90 22.28 -15.50 -5.31
CA GLY A 90 21.81 -14.20 -5.76
C GLY A 90 22.65 -13.05 -5.20
N SER A 91 22.61 -11.94 -5.92
CA SER A 91 23.36 -10.72 -5.62
C SER A 91 22.43 -9.54 -5.39
N GLY A 92 22.92 -8.56 -4.63
CA GLY A 92 22.21 -7.30 -4.40
C GLY A 92 20.97 -7.41 -3.52
N ASN A 93 20.93 -8.37 -2.58
CA ASN A 93 19.82 -8.50 -1.63
C ASN A 93 20.11 -7.75 -0.31
N THR A 94 19.08 -7.10 0.23
CA THR A 94 19.14 -6.47 1.56
C THR A 94 18.13 -7.15 2.48
N ALA A 95 18.64 -7.81 3.51
CA ALA A 95 17.87 -8.52 4.52
C ALA A 95 18.21 -7.98 5.92
N ILE A 96 17.24 -7.36 6.58
CA ILE A 96 17.42 -6.78 7.92
C ILE A 96 16.32 -7.30 8.84
N GLY A 97 16.68 -7.92 9.96
CA GLY A 97 15.77 -8.51 10.94
C GLY A 97 15.88 -10.04 10.99
N TRP A 98 15.66 -10.63 12.17
CA TRP A 98 15.86 -12.07 12.38
C TRP A 98 15.14 -12.93 11.34
N GLY A 99 15.87 -13.83 10.66
CA GLY A 99 15.29 -14.72 9.64
C GLY A 99 14.78 -14.03 8.37
N SER A 100 15.08 -12.75 8.12
CA SER A 100 14.72 -12.08 6.86
C SER A 100 15.41 -12.78 5.67
N MET A 101 14.66 -13.05 4.60
CA MET A 101 15.11 -13.76 3.38
C MET A 101 15.76 -15.13 3.63
N HIS A 102 15.34 -15.85 4.67
CA HIS A 102 16.00 -17.09 5.11
C HIS A 102 16.19 -18.15 4.01
N LEU A 103 15.18 -18.34 3.14
CA LEU A 103 15.17 -19.38 2.10
C LEU A 103 15.39 -18.83 0.68
N THR A 104 15.97 -17.63 0.53
CA THR A 104 16.33 -17.14 -0.80
C THR A 104 17.48 -17.96 -1.39
N THR A 105 17.49 -18.21 -2.70
CA THR A 105 18.61 -18.91 -3.35
C THR A 105 19.15 -18.17 -4.58
N THR A 106 18.36 -18.01 -5.63
CA THR A 106 18.76 -17.33 -6.88
C THR A 106 18.10 -15.97 -7.05
N GLY A 107 17.08 -15.64 -6.26
CA GLY A 107 16.42 -14.33 -6.27
C GLY A 107 17.42 -13.17 -6.08
N GLN A 108 17.28 -12.15 -6.92
CA GLN A 108 18.16 -10.98 -6.96
C GLN A 108 17.38 -9.69 -6.68
N TYR A 109 18.10 -8.69 -6.17
CA TYR A 109 17.60 -7.33 -6.02
C TYR A 109 16.33 -7.22 -5.15
N ASN A 110 16.21 -8.05 -4.11
CA ASN A 110 15.12 -7.96 -3.15
C ASN A 110 15.52 -7.11 -1.94
N THR A 111 14.58 -6.33 -1.44
CA THR A 111 14.70 -5.61 -0.17
C THR A 111 13.68 -6.17 0.80
N ALA A 112 14.16 -6.67 1.93
CA ALA A 112 13.36 -7.27 2.98
C ALA A 112 13.82 -6.72 4.34
N ILE A 113 12.98 -5.91 4.96
CA ILE A 113 13.29 -5.25 6.22
C ILE A 113 12.18 -5.57 7.22
N GLY A 114 12.51 -6.35 8.24
CA GLY A 114 11.61 -6.87 9.26
C GLY A 114 12.01 -8.29 9.65
N MET A 115 11.67 -8.70 10.88
CA MET A 115 11.84 -10.10 11.27
C MET A 115 11.03 -10.99 10.32
N TRP A 116 11.66 -11.99 9.70
CA TRP A 116 11.07 -12.87 8.68
C TRP A 116 10.55 -12.17 7.41
N ALA A 117 10.97 -10.94 7.12
CA ALA A 117 10.58 -10.29 5.87
C ALA A 117 11.07 -11.12 4.66
N LEU A 118 10.18 -11.37 3.71
CA LEU A 118 10.41 -12.17 2.50
C LEU A 118 11.05 -13.55 2.81
N TYR A 119 10.62 -14.20 3.90
CA TYR A 119 11.23 -15.43 4.44
C TYR A 119 11.46 -16.53 3.38
N ASN A 120 10.51 -16.70 2.45
CA ASN A 120 10.54 -17.74 1.43
C ASN A 120 10.48 -17.15 0.01
N ASN A 121 11.65 -16.81 -0.55
CA ASN A 121 11.75 -16.33 -1.92
C ASN A 121 12.96 -16.92 -2.66
N ASN A 122 12.78 -18.09 -3.25
CA ASN A 122 13.82 -18.86 -3.94
C ASN A 122 14.30 -18.14 -5.21
N THR A 123 13.38 -17.71 -6.08
CA THR A 123 13.68 -17.20 -7.44
C THR A 123 13.11 -15.82 -7.75
N GLY A 124 12.26 -15.26 -6.89
CA GLY A 124 11.56 -14.01 -7.16
C GLY A 124 12.51 -12.83 -7.12
N ASN A 125 12.29 -11.88 -8.02
CA ASN A 125 13.17 -10.74 -8.20
C ASN A 125 12.42 -9.44 -7.95
N ASN A 126 13.16 -8.41 -7.56
CA ASN A 126 12.65 -7.04 -7.48
C ASN A 126 11.49 -6.86 -6.48
N ASN A 127 11.44 -7.64 -5.40
CA ASN A 127 10.42 -7.45 -4.36
C ASN A 127 10.87 -6.39 -3.34
N THR A 128 9.96 -5.49 -2.98
CA THR A 128 10.16 -4.50 -1.91
C THR A 128 9.21 -4.80 -0.76
N ILE A 129 9.77 -5.35 0.31
CA ILE A 129 9.04 -5.95 1.41
C ILE A 129 9.50 -5.30 2.72
N LEU A 130 8.61 -4.54 3.34
CA LEU A 130 8.91 -3.77 4.54
C LEU A 130 7.88 -4.08 5.62
N GLY A 131 8.33 -4.66 6.73
CA GLY A 131 7.51 -5.03 7.88
C GLY A 131 7.87 -6.41 8.40
N THR A 132 7.75 -6.61 9.71
CA THR A 132 7.91 -7.95 10.30
C THR A 132 6.92 -8.92 9.65
N GLY A 133 7.45 -10.02 9.11
CA GLY A 133 6.75 -11.10 8.41
C GLY A 133 6.09 -10.70 7.08
N ALA A 134 6.35 -9.50 6.57
CA ALA A 134 5.89 -9.10 5.23
C ALA A 134 6.56 -9.98 4.16
N GLY A 135 5.92 -10.20 3.01
CA GLY A 135 6.51 -11.06 1.98
C GLY A 135 5.63 -11.31 0.77
N THR A 136 5.89 -12.44 0.15
CA THR A 136 5.10 -12.99 -0.95
C THR A 136 4.51 -14.32 -0.48
N ASN A 137 3.28 -14.64 -0.89
CA ASN A 137 2.64 -15.91 -0.50
C ASN A 137 3.12 -17.10 -1.35
N ALA A 138 3.75 -16.82 -2.48
CA ALA A 138 4.26 -17.79 -3.42
C ALA A 138 5.74 -17.51 -3.69
N ASN A 139 6.43 -18.62 -3.92
CA ASN A 139 7.83 -18.60 -4.27
C ASN A 139 7.98 -18.14 -5.72
N GLY A 140 8.89 -17.21 -5.99
CA GLY A 140 9.16 -16.75 -7.34
C GLY A 140 8.35 -15.54 -7.79
N LEU A 141 7.43 -15.05 -6.94
CA LEU A 141 6.72 -13.82 -7.26
C LEU A 141 7.71 -12.67 -7.42
N SER A 142 7.48 -11.88 -8.45
CA SER A 142 8.35 -10.78 -8.84
C SER A 142 7.56 -9.48 -8.89
N SER A 143 8.27 -8.38 -8.70
CA SER A 143 7.68 -7.04 -8.78
C SER A 143 6.56 -6.81 -7.76
N CYS A 144 6.66 -7.41 -6.59
CA CYS A 144 5.71 -7.20 -5.50
C CYS A 144 6.14 -6.04 -4.59
N ILE A 145 5.15 -5.26 -4.15
CA ILE A 145 5.33 -4.28 -3.06
C ILE A 145 4.49 -4.75 -1.89
N ALA A 146 5.10 -4.92 -0.72
CA ALA A 146 4.37 -5.28 0.49
C ALA A 146 4.93 -4.48 1.67
N VAL A 147 4.18 -3.47 2.11
CA VAL A 147 4.63 -2.48 3.10
C VAL A 147 3.66 -2.48 4.27
N GLY A 148 4.06 -3.07 5.39
CA GLY A 148 3.27 -3.22 6.62
C GLY A 148 3.58 -4.53 7.33
N TYR A 149 3.22 -4.65 8.61
CA TYR A 149 3.39 -5.90 9.37
C TYR A 149 2.65 -7.08 8.70
N ASN A 150 3.37 -8.10 8.21
CA ASN A 150 2.82 -9.20 7.40
C ASN A 150 2.15 -8.76 6.08
N ALA A 151 2.46 -7.59 5.53
CA ALA A 151 1.99 -7.21 4.21
C ALA A 151 2.44 -8.27 3.21
N THR A 152 1.49 -8.89 2.48
CA THR A 152 1.77 -10.06 1.65
C THR A 152 1.24 -9.87 0.25
N ALA A 153 2.14 -9.82 -0.72
CA ALA A 153 1.74 -9.90 -2.12
C ALA A 153 1.47 -11.35 -2.53
N THR A 154 0.46 -11.53 -3.38
CA THR A 154 -0.12 -12.83 -3.75
C THR A 154 -0.05 -13.16 -5.23
N ALA A 155 0.26 -12.17 -6.05
CA ALA A 155 0.51 -12.32 -7.47
C ALA A 155 1.64 -11.38 -7.88
N ASP A 156 2.26 -11.66 -9.02
CA ASP A 156 3.17 -10.72 -9.65
C ASP A 156 2.48 -9.37 -9.83
N TYR A 157 3.25 -8.30 -9.74
CA TYR A 157 2.76 -6.93 -9.94
C TYR A 157 1.69 -6.49 -8.93
N GLN A 158 1.61 -7.14 -7.77
CA GLN A 158 0.73 -6.70 -6.69
C GLN A 158 1.43 -5.76 -5.73
N ALA A 159 0.74 -4.69 -5.37
CA ALA A 159 1.16 -3.77 -4.34
C ALA A 159 0.16 -3.74 -3.19
N VAL A 160 0.69 -4.03 -2.00
CA VAL A 160 -0.01 -4.15 -0.74
C VAL A 160 0.63 -3.13 0.18
N ILE A 161 -0.06 -2.01 0.41
CA ILE A 161 0.40 -0.95 1.29
C ILE A 161 -0.54 -0.89 2.49
N GLY A 162 0.05 -0.98 3.67
CA GLY A 162 -0.63 -1.48 4.84
C GLY A 162 -0.49 -2.99 4.92
N THR A 163 -0.74 -3.47 6.11
CA THR A 163 -1.15 -4.85 6.29
C THR A 163 -2.66 -4.94 6.08
N VAL A 164 -3.22 -6.14 6.02
CA VAL A 164 -4.66 -6.34 6.25
C VAL A 164 -5.16 -5.64 7.54
N ALA A 165 -4.26 -5.23 8.44
CA ALA A 165 -4.54 -4.53 9.68
C ALA A 165 -4.31 -2.99 9.71
N ASN A 166 -4.12 -2.27 8.57
CA ASN A 166 -3.95 -0.79 8.59
C ASN A 166 -4.91 -0.06 7.63
N THR A 167 -5.79 0.78 8.19
CA THR A 167 -6.99 1.35 7.53
C THR A 167 -6.93 2.86 7.23
N ASN A 168 -5.85 3.57 7.58
CA ASN A 168 -5.69 5.03 7.32
C ASN A 168 -4.81 5.35 6.10
N LEU A 169 -4.75 4.45 5.13
CA LEU A 169 -4.03 4.64 3.87
C LEU A 169 -5.04 4.85 2.73
N THR A 170 -5.19 6.10 2.29
CA THR A 170 -5.82 6.45 1.01
C THR A 170 -4.95 5.94 -0.14
N GLY A 171 -5.13 4.67 -0.53
CA GLY A 171 -4.60 4.10 -1.76
C GLY A 171 -3.75 2.85 -1.57
N GLY A 172 -4.35 1.68 -1.81
CA GLY A 172 -3.64 0.48 -2.27
C GLY A 172 -3.67 0.44 -3.80
N PHE A 173 -2.59 0.90 -4.44
CA PHE A 173 -2.17 0.73 -5.85
C PHE A 173 -3.19 0.71 -7.02
N GLY A 174 -4.37 1.30 -6.86
CA GLY A 174 -5.33 1.53 -7.93
C GLY A 174 -6.62 2.12 -7.39
N ALA A 175 -7.55 2.50 -8.28
CA ALA A 175 -8.95 2.43 -7.87
C ALA A 175 -9.18 0.97 -7.47
N TRP A 176 -9.75 0.75 -6.28
CA TRP A 176 -10.20 -0.57 -5.89
C TRP A 176 -11.05 -1.12 -7.04
N GLN A 177 -10.53 -2.13 -7.71
CA GLN A 177 -11.24 -2.75 -8.80
C GLN A 177 -12.29 -3.64 -8.16
N ASP A 178 -13.54 -3.21 -8.24
CA ASP A 178 -14.66 -3.99 -7.73
C ASP A 178 -15.06 -5.06 -8.75
N LEU A 179 -15.27 -6.29 -8.27
CA LEU A 179 -15.81 -7.37 -9.09
C LEU A 179 -17.21 -6.96 -9.61
N SER A 180 -17.33 -6.77 -10.92
CA SER A 180 -18.58 -6.29 -11.55
C SER A 180 -19.03 -7.14 -12.74
N ASP A 181 -18.65 -8.41 -12.80
CA ASP A 181 -19.03 -9.36 -13.86
C ASP A 181 -20.50 -9.80 -13.70
N ALA A 182 -21.27 -9.77 -14.80
CA ALA A 182 -22.71 -10.05 -14.83
C ALA A 182 -23.08 -11.45 -14.35
N ARG A 183 -22.19 -12.44 -14.53
CA ARG A 183 -22.42 -13.84 -14.08
C ARG A 183 -22.61 -13.95 -12.57
N PHE A 184 -22.16 -12.95 -11.81
CA PHE A 184 -22.17 -12.94 -10.36
C PHE A 184 -23.21 -11.97 -9.76
N LYS A 185 -24.20 -11.51 -10.56
CA LYS A 185 -25.29 -10.61 -10.11
C LYS A 185 -26.66 -11.31 -10.19
N ARG A 186 -27.55 -11.11 -9.21
CA ARG A 186 -28.93 -11.69 -9.14
C ARG A 186 -29.94 -10.63 -8.72
N GLN A 187 -31.23 -10.87 -9.01
CA GLN A 187 -32.32 -9.90 -8.73
C GLN A 187 -31.96 -8.49 -9.23
N ILE A 188 -31.32 -8.43 -10.41
CA ILE A 188 -30.89 -7.17 -11.02
C ILE A 188 -32.16 -6.39 -11.34
N GLN A 189 -32.35 -5.28 -10.62
CA GLN A 189 -33.46 -4.35 -10.78
C GLN A 189 -32.91 -2.97 -11.15
N GLU A 190 -33.71 -2.18 -11.85
CA GLU A 190 -33.34 -0.83 -12.30
C GLU A 190 -33.98 0.25 -11.40
N ASP A 191 -33.94 0.03 -10.09
CA ASP A 191 -34.61 0.83 -9.06
C ASP A 191 -33.67 1.82 -8.34
N VAL A 192 -32.44 2.01 -8.84
CA VAL A 192 -31.49 3.00 -8.29
C VAL A 192 -32.13 4.39 -8.33
N PRO A 193 -32.22 5.11 -7.20
CA PRO A 193 -32.69 6.48 -7.17
C PRO A 193 -31.66 7.45 -7.76
N GLY A 194 -32.00 8.11 -8.87
CA GLY A 194 -31.16 9.12 -9.50
C GLY A 194 -31.35 10.50 -8.89
N LEU A 195 -32.05 11.36 -9.62
CA LEU A 195 -32.24 12.78 -9.34
C LEU A 195 -32.94 13.00 -8.00
N GLN A 196 -33.90 12.15 -7.63
CA GLN A 196 -34.58 12.24 -6.33
C GLN A 196 -33.61 12.10 -5.15
N PHE A 197 -32.54 11.32 -5.27
CA PHE A 197 -31.53 11.21 -4.23
C PHE A 197 -30.46 12.30 -4.36
N ILE A 198 -29.84 12.41 -5.54
CA ILE A 198 -28.71 13.32 -5.78
C ILE A 198 -29.07 14.80 -5.54
N ALA A 199 -30.29 15.23 -5.90
CA ALA A 199 -30.72 16.62 -5.70
C ALA A 199 -30.91 17.00 -4.23
N ARG A 200 -31.00 16.03 -3.32
CA ARG A 200 -31.09 16.26 -1.87
C ARG A 200 -29.73 16.34 -1.18
N LEU A 201 -28.66 15.94 -1.87
CA LEU A 201 -27.30 16.01 -1.33
C LEU A 201 -26.84 17.46 -1.27
N ARG A 202 -26.20 17.84 -0.15
CA ARG A 202 -25.65 19.18 0.05
C ARG A 202 -24.12 19.13 -0.02
N PRO A 203 -23.49 19.54 -1.14
CA PRO A 203 -22.05 19.71 -1.19
C PRO A 203 -21.61 20.80 -0.21
N VAL A 204 -20.57 20.52 0.56
CA VAL A 204 -20.02 21.46 1.54
C VAL A 204 -18.52 21.59 1.38
N THR A 205 -17.98 22.67 1.92
CA THR A 205 -16.54 22.78 2.17
C THR A 205 -16.29 22.99 3.65
N TYR A 206 -15.27 22.33 4.18
CA TYR A 206 -14.93 22.33 5.60
C TYR A 206 -13.42 22.24 5.79
N THR A 207 -12.93 22.58 6.97
CA THR A 207 -11.59 22.22 7.44
C THR A 207 -11.73 21.11 8.46
N LEU A 208 -10.92 20.05 8.38
CA LEU A 208 -10.98 18.97 9.36
C LEU A 208 -10.45 19.49 10.69
N ASP A 209 -11.20 19.39 11.78
CA ASP A 209 -10.61 19.65 13.10
C ASP A 209 -9.70 18.47 13.49
N ALA A 210 -8.46 18.46 13.02
CA ALA A 210 -7.55 17.35 13.27
C ALA A 210 -7.17 17.24 14.74
N TYR A 211 -7.24 18.34 15.51
CA TYR A 211 -7.05 18.32 16.97
C TYR A 211 -8.26 17.72 17.67
N GLY A 212 -9.47 18.06 17.23
CA GLY A 212 -10.70 17.39 17.64
C GLY A 212 -10.64 15.90 17.36
N VAL A 213 -10.19 15.50 16.16
CA VAL A 213 -9.95 14.09 15.80
C VAL A 213 -8.84 13.47 16.66
N ASP A 214 -7.72 14.15 16.87
CA ASP A 214 -6.60 13.69 17.70
C ASP A 214 -7.01 13.46 19.16
N ALA A 215 -7.83 14.36 19.71
CA ALA A 215 -8.40 14.27 21.04
C ALA A 215 -9.47 13.16 21.12
N PHE A 216 -10.35 13.10 20.13
CA PHE A 216 -11.36 12.05 19.97
C PHE A 216 -10.71 10.66 19.89
N LEU A 217 -9.60 10.53 19.17
CA LEU A 217 -8.80 9.31 19.06
C LEU A 217 -7.82 9.12 20.25
N GLY A 218 -7.76 10.07 21.19
CA GLY A 218 -6.86 10.05 22.36
C GLY A 218 -5.36 10.03 22.04
N ILE A 219 -4.97 10.35 20.80
CA ILE A 219 -3.56 10.28 20.35
C ILE A 219 -2.75 11.44 20.96
N ALA A 220 -3.40 12.59 21.23
CA ALA A 220 -2.82 13.74 21.92
C ALA A 220 -2.11 13.33 23.21
N GLN A 221 -2.86 12.67 24.10
CA GLN A 221 -2.40 12.27 25.44
C GLN A 221 -1.24 11.27 25.36
N ARG A 222 -1.27 10.37 24.35
CA ARG A 222 -0.23 9.36 24.14
C ARG A 222 1.04 9.99 23.61
N MET A 223 0.94 10.87 22.63
CA MET A 223 2.07 11.58 22.04
C MET A 223 2.79 12.38 23.11
N ASP A 224 2.09 13.08 23.99
CA ASP A 224 2.72 13.94 25.00
C ASP A 224 3.63 13.17 25.98
N THR A 225 3.40 11.87 26.18
CA THR A 225 4.21 11.01 27.06
C THR A 225 5.51 10.44 26.44
N LEU A 226 5.71 10.57 25.12
CA LEU A 226 6.91 10.02 24.47
C LEU A 226 8.16 10.81 24.83
N PRO A 227 9.32 10.18 25.07
CA PRO A 227 10.56 10.91 25.32
C PRO A 227 11.04 11.69 24.07
N ASP A 228 10.62 11.27 22.87
CA ASP A 228 10.94 11.89 21.59
C ASP A 228 10.23 13.24 21.42
N GLN A 229 10.93 14.31 21.79
CA GLN A 229 10.42 15.68 21.67
C GLN A 229 10.21 16.10 20.21
N GLU A 230 11.05 15.62 19.31
CA GLU A 230 11.04 15.98 17.89
C GLU A 230 9.88 15.30 17.16
N GLY A 231 9.67 13.99 17.39
CA GLY A 231 8.53 13.24 16.85
C GLY A 231 7.19 13.82 17.31
N ARG A 232 7.11 14.33 18.54
CA ARG A 232 5.92 15.04 19.06
C ARG A 232 5.70 16.38 18.36
N ALA A 233 6.73 17.20 18.21
CA ALA A 233 6.63 18.50 17.54
C ALA A 233 6.18 18.32 16.09
N HIS A 234 6.76 17.35 15.37
CA HIS A 234 6.37 17.00 14.01
C HIS A 234 4.92 16.52 13.95
N TYR A 235 4.50 15.66 14.88
CA TYR A 235 3.11 15.22 14.97
C TYR A 235 2.13 16.39 15.13
N ARG A 236 2.43 17.33 16.05
CA ARG A 236 1.60 18.53 16.27
C ARG A 236 1.57 19.46 15.04
N GLN A 237 2.70 19.62 14.37
CA GLN A 237 2.76 20.37 13.11
C GLN A 237 1.84 19.74 12.05
N ARG A 238 1.86 18.41 11.89
CA ARG A 238 0.98 17.69 10.96
C ARG A 238 -0.50 17.89 11.29
N LEU A 239 -0.88 17.88 12.57
CA LEU A 239 -2.26 18.18 12.98
C LEU A 239 -2.67 19.60 12.58
N ASN A 240 -1.82 20.60 12.80
CA ASN A 240 -2.10 21.98 12.39
C ASN A 240 -2.27 22.11 10.86
N GLU A 241 -1.37 21.48 10.10
CA GLU A 241 -1.43 21.46 8.64
C GLU A 241 -2.74 20.85 8.15
N VAL A 242 -3.10 19.65 8.63
CA VAL A 242 -4.36 19.00 8.26
C VAL A 242 -5.56 19.86 8.68
N SER A 243 -5.45 20.56 9.81
CA SER A 243 -6.55 21.40 10.33
C SER A 243 -6.81 22.68 9.55
N THR A 244 -5.84 23.14 8.76
CA THR A 244 -6.00 24.36 7.95
C THR A 244 -6.40 24.05 6.51
N GLN A 245 -6.38 22.77 6.11
CA GLN A 245 -6.72 22.36 4.77
C GLN A 245 -8.22 22.38 4.56
N ARG A 246 -8.66 23.21 3.61
CA ARG A 246 -10.03 23.21 3.13
C ARG A 246 -10.26 22.00 2.24
N GLN A 247 -11.24 21.19 2.63
CA GLN A 247 -11.72 20.03 1.91
C GLN A 247 -13.11 20.30 1.37
N THR A 248 -13.48 19.58 0.32
CA THR A 248 -14.82 19.58 -0.25
C THR A 248 -15.37 18.18 -0.11
N GLY A 249 -16.64 18.07 0.25
CA GLY A 249 -17.27 16.77 0.42
C GLY A 249 -18.71 16.87 0.85
N PHE A 250 -19.18 15.80 1.47
CA PHE A 250 -20.48 15.73 2.09
C PHE A 250 -20.34 15.46 3.58
N ILE A 251 -21.33 15.91 4.35
CA ILE A 251 -21.50 15.48 5.73
C ILE A 251 -22.26 14.16 5.68
N ALA A 252 -21.64 13.10 6.20
CA ALA A 252 -22.16 11.74 6.05
C ALA A 252 -23.57 11.55 6.64
N GLN A 253 -23.88 12.23 7.74
CA GLN A 253 -25.22 12.23 8.36
C GLN A 253 -26.29 12.82 7.43
N GLU A 254 -25.95 13.88 6.70
CA GLU A 254 -26.86 14.51 5.75
C GLU A 254 -27.09 13.61 4.53
N VAL A 255 -26.05 12.88 4.08
CA VAL A 255 -26.19 11.88 3.01
C VAL A 255 -27.13 10.76 3.44
N GLU A 256 -26.99 10.28 4.68
CA GLU A 256 -27.86 9.24 5.23
C GLU A 256 -29.32 9.70 5.32
N GLU A 257 -29.58 10.89 5.84
CA GLU A 257 -30.93 11.46 5.91
C GLU A 257 -31.54 11.61 4.51
N ALA A 258 -30.76 12.11 3.54
CA ALA A 258 -31.18 12.23 2.15
C ALA A 258 -31.58 10.87 1.56
N ALA A 259 -30.79 9.82 1.79
CA ALA A 259 -31.08 8.47 1.32
C ALA A 259 -32.38 7.90 1.95
N ARG A 260 -32.54 8.03 3.28
CA ARG A 260 -33.74 7.56 3.99
C ARG A 260 -35.01 8.27 3.53
N SER A 261 -34.92 9.58 3.23
CA SER A 261 -36.08 10.38 2.80
C SER A 261 -36.71 9.90 1.48
N VAL A 262 -35.95 9.17 0.66
CA VAL A 262 -36.41 8.59 -0.61
C VAL A 262 -36.54 7.06 -0.55
N GLY A 263 -36.44 6.48 0.65
CA GLY A 263 -36.48 5.02 0.83
C GLY A 263 -35.28 4.30 0.20
N TYR A 264 -34.16 4.99 0.00
CA TYR A 264 -32.96 4.42 -0.61
C TYR A 264 -32.00 3.90 0.45
N ASP A 265 -31.66 2.62 0.34
CA ASP A 265 -30.59 2.02 1.12
C ASP A 265 -29.23 2.22 0.40
N PHE A 266 -28.57 3.35 0.68
CA PHE A 266 -27.35 3.76 -0.02
C PHE A 266 -26.09 3.20 0.64
N CYS A 267 -25.37 2.33 -0.06
CA CYS A 267 -24.18 1.64 0.45
C CYS A 267 -22.89 2.50 0.56
N GLY A 268 -22.94 3.78 0.19
CA GLY A 268 -21.77 4.67 0.24
C GLY A 268 -21.54 5.39 1.57
N VAL A 269 -22.46 5.28 2.52
CA VAL A 269 -22.32 5.85 3.87
C VAL A 269 -22.01 4.74 4.85
N HIS A 270 -20.90 4.89 5.58
CA HIS A 270 -20.62 4.06 6.75
C HIS A 270 -21.03 4.82 8.01
N HIS A 271 -22.01 4.28 8.73
CA HIS A 271 -22.45 4.82 10.03
C HIS A 271 -21.54 4.32 11.16
N PRO A 272 -21.32 5.13 12.22
CA PRO A 272 -20.52 4.73 13.35
C PRO A 272 -21.21 3.58 14.09
N ILE A 273 -20.44 2.58 14.47
CA ILE A 273 -20.96 1.39 15.15
C ILE A 273 -20.97 1.58 16.68
N SER A 274 -20.21 2.55 17.19
CA SER A 274 -20.12 2.88 18.62
C SER A 274 -19.82 4.36 18.87
N GLU A 275 -19.87 4.81 20.13
CA GLU A 275 -19.59 6.20 20.53
C GLU A 275 -18.14 6.66 20.25
N ASN A 276 -17.20 5.73 20.01
CA ASN A 276 -15.80 6.01 19.68
C ASN A 276 -15.50 5.89 18.18
N ASP A 277 -16.52 5.61 17.36
CA ASP A 277 -16.42 5.50 15.91
C ASP A 277 -16.94 6.78 15.24
N HIS A 278 -16.63 6.96 13.96
CA HIS A 278 -17.03 8.13 13.20
C HIS A 278 -17.61 7.72 11.84
N TYR A 279 -18.43 8.60 11.29
CA TYR A 279 -18.95 8.39 9.95
C TYR A 279 -17.83 8.46 8.90
N THR A 280 -17.91 7.62 7.87
CA THR A 280 -17.05 7.71 6.68
C THR A 280 -17.86 7.59 5.39
N LEU A 281 -17.27 8.07 4.28
CA LEU A 281 -17.93 8.08 2.96
C LEU A 281 -17.07 7.37 1.91
N GLY A 282 -17.71 6.45 1.20
CA GLY A 282 -17.20 5.86 -0.03
C GLY A 282 -17.57 6.72 -1.24
N TYR A 283 -16.68 7.63 -1.65
CA TYR A 283 -16.96 8.53 -2.78
C TYR A 283 -17.22 7.79 -4.10
N ALA A 284 -16.66 6.59 -4.29
CA ALA A 284 -16.91 5.76 -5.46
C ALA A 284 -18.36 5.26 -5.56
N SER A 285 -19.08 5.12 -4.43
CA SER A 285 -20.45 4.60 -4.42
C SER A 285 -21.47 5.58 -5.00
N PHE A 286 -21.15 6.87 -5.05
CA PHE A 286 -22.03 7.88 -5.65
C PHE A 286 -22.07 7.79 -7.18
N THR A 287 -21.13 7.08 -7.82
CA THR A 287 -21.06 7.01 -9.28
C THR A 287 -22.34 6.46 -9.90
N VAL A 288 -22.94 5.40 -9.33
CA VAL A 288 -24.12 4.75 -9.92
C VAL A 288 -25.38 5.64 -9.81
N PRO A 289 -25.72 6.22 -8.64
CA PRO A 289 -26.83 7.17 -8.56
C PRO A 289 -26.63 8.43 -9.40
N ILE A 290 -25.40 8.94 -9.53
CA ILE A 290 -25.09 10.07 -10.41
C ILE A 290 -25.38 9.72 -11.87
N VAL A 291 -24.98 8.53 -12.34
CA VAL A 291 -25.28 8.06 -13.70
C VAL A 291 -26.79 8.03 -13.93
N LYS A 292 -27.56 7.49 -12.98
CA LYS A 292 -29.03 7.45 -13.09
C LYS A 292 -29.65 8.85 -13.09
N ALA A 293 -29.18 9.76 -12.23
CA ALA A 293 -29.66 11.14 -12.19
C ALA A 293 -29.45 11.85 -13.53
N ILE A 294 -28.31 11.62 -14.18
CA ILE A 294 -28.01 12.17 -15.51
C ILE A 294 -28.95 11.59 -16.57
N GLN A 295 -29.24 10.29 -16.53
CA GLN A 295 -30.21 9.65 -17.45
C GLN A 295 -31.62 10.27 -17.30
N GLU A 296 -32.08 10.48 -16.07
CA GLU A 296 -33.38 11.09 -15.77
C GLU A 296 -33.46 12.56 -16.21
N LEU A 297 -32.39 13.32 -15.96
CA LEU A 297 -32.27 14.70 -16.44
C LEU A 297 -32.30 14.76 -17.97
N HIS A 298 -31.60 13.85 -18.65
CA HIS A 298 -31.60 13.81 -20.12
C HIS A 298 -32.98 13.56 -20.70
N ALA A 299 -33.74 12.61 -20.14
CA ALA A 299 -35.12 12.34 -20.55
C ALA A 299 -36.01 13.58 -20.39
N THR A 300 -35.92 14.26 -19.25
CA THR A 300 -36.69 15.49 -18.97
C THR A 300 -36.37 16.60 -19.97
N VAL A 301 -35.09 16.76 -20.35
CA VAL A 301 -34.66 17.74 -21.34
C VAL A 301 -35.25 17.42 -22.72
N GLN A 302 -35.27 16.15 -23.13
CA GLN A 302 -35.83 15.74 -24.42
C GLN A 302 -37.34 15.99 -24.48
N ASP A 303 -38.08 15.67 -23.41
CA ASP A 303 -39.51 15.92 -23.34
C ASP A 303 -39.81 17.42 -23.44
N GLN A 304 -39.03 18.25 -22.75
CA GLN A 304 -39.16 19.70 -22.82
C GLN A 304 -38.88 20.25 -24.22
N GLN A 305 -37.93 19.66 -24.96
CA GLN A 305 -37.65 20.01 -26.36
C GLN A 305 -38.84 19.67 -27.27
N ASN A 306 -39.40 18.47 -27.14
CA ASN A 306 -40.56 18.04 -27.92
C ASN A 306 -41.79 18.93 -27.68
N ILE A 307 -42.07 19.27 -26.41
CA ILE A 307 -43.16 20.20 -26.06
C ILE A 307 -42.91 21.58 -26.69
N ASN A 308 -41.66 22.08 -26.65
CA ASN A 308 -41.33 23.35 -27.27
C ASN A 308 -41.50 23.32 -28.79
N GLU A 309 -41.23 22.20 -29.45
CA GLU A 309 -41.48 22.02 -30.89
C GLU A 309 -42.98 22.02 -31.20
N GLN A 310 -43.79 21.26 -30.46
CA GLN A 310 -45.24 21.25 -30.62
C GLN A 310 -45.85 22.64 -30.42
N LEU A 311 -45.46 23.34 -29.35
CA LEU A 311 -45.91 24.71 -29.10
C LEU A 311 -45.50 25.69 -30.21
N ARG A 312 -44.32 25.48 -30.84
CA ARG A 312 -43.90 26.29 -31.99
C ARG A 312 -44.77 26.03 -33.21
N GLU A 313 -45.07 24.76 -33.51
CA GLU A 313 -45.96 24.38 -34.62
C GLU A 313 -47.37 24.95 -34.43
N GLU A 314 -47.96 24.80 -33.24
CA GLU A 314 -49.27 25.38 -32.92
C GLU A 314 -49.29 26.91 -33.05
N LEU A 315 -48.24 27.59 -32.58
CA LEU A 315 -48.09 29.03 -32.74
C LEU A 315 -48.02 29.44 -34.21
N GLU A 316 -47.37 28.65 -35.07
CA GLU A 316 -47.32 28.93 -36.52
C GLU A 316 -48.70 28.80 -37.17
N VAL A 317 -49.46 27.76 -36.82
CA VAL A 317 -50.84 27.56 -37.29
C VAL A 317 -51.74 28.73 -36.87
N LEU A 318 -51.75 29.08 -35.58
CA LEU A 318 -52.54 30.21 -35.07
C LEU A 318 -52.15 31.55 -35.72
N ARG A 319 -50.84 31.78 -35.95
CA ARG A 319 -50.35 32.96 -36.67
C ARG A 319 -50.80 32.99 -38.13
N LYS A 320 -51.03 31.84 -38.75
CA LYS A 320 -51.56 31.75 -40.12
C LYS A 320 -53.05 32.08 -40.14
N GLU A 321 -53.84 31.47 -39.26
CA GLU A 321 -55.28 31.74 -39.13
C GLU A 321 -55.57 33.21 -38.81
N LEU A 322 -54.80 33.80 -37.89
CA LEU A 322 -54.91 35.22 -37.55
C LEU A 322 -54.62 36.14 -38.75
N ARG A 323 -53.65 35.75 -39.60
CA ARG A 323 -53.34 36.50 -40.83
C ARG A 323 -54.50 36.41 -41.82
N GLU A 324 -55.05 35.22 -42.03
CA GLU A 324 -56.20 34.99 -42.92
C GLU A 324 -57.43 35.80 -42.48
N MET A 325 -57.74 35.84 -41.18
CA MET A 325 -58.83 36.68 -40.64
C MET A 325 -58.60 38.18 -40.84
N LYS A 326 -57.35 38.64 -40.80
CA LYS A 326 -57.01 40.05 -41.00
C LYS A 326 -57.02 40.49 -42.47
N THR A 327 -56.77 39.57 -43.40
CA THR A 327 -56.78 39.85 -44.86
C THR A 327 -58.14 39.62 -45.53
N GLY A 328 -59.06 38.89 -44.88
CA GLY A 328 -60.42 38.62 -45.37
C GLY A 328 -61.46 39.72 -45.09
N ARG A 329 -61.02 40.94 -44.73
CA ARG A 329 -61.82 42.17 -44.67
C ARG A 329 -61.27 43.17 -45.68
#